data_AF-A0A820HUF0-F1
#
_entry.id   AF-A0A820HUF0-F1
#
_cell.length_a   1.000
_cell.length_b   1.000
_cell.length_c   1.000
_cell.angle_alpha   90.00
_cell.angle_beta   90.00
_cell.angle_gamma   90.00
#
_symmetry.space_group_name_H-M   'P 1'
#
loop_
_entity.id
_entity.type
_entity.pdbx_description
1 polymer ?
#
loop_
_entity_poly.entity_id
_entity_poly.type
_entity_poly.pdbx_seq_one_letter_code
_entity_poly.pdbx_strand_id
1 'polypeptide(L)'
;MIDYRTYPRISGSLRAHSDIAERLHYRGDIDELQRRRQLTSNKDTIKTLTWNELQQLILKHTSNPPTTDSQIKQLRKYAIEFAGSELDSSSIDSVCVYIFDLFRNINQIQVSHLKELKLRFPTYTEQLVTQTFELIRALKNSLKPEFFEEYSIPNDSKSLSKGLFGETAVFHPISLQINEPIPWLDRLSYDHAYEEQERLNLEDSANDDFLPATAPMASASSSIYT
;
A
#
# COMPACT_ATOMS: atom_id res chain seq x y z
N MET A 1 9.95 -7.75 -9.30
CA MET A 1 9.29 -7.60 -7.99
C MET A 1 9.28 -8.98 -7.34
N ILE A 2 9.90 -9.14 -6.18
CA ILE A 2 10.02 -10.45 -5.52
C ILE A 2 8.68 -10.78 -4.86
N ASP A 3 8.08 -11.92 -5.21
CA ASP A 3 6.86 -12.37 -4.54
C ASP A 3 7.21 -13.07 -3.23
N TYR A 4 7.17 -12.33 -2.14
CA TYR A 4 7.49 -12.84 -0.81
C TYR A 4 6.49 -13.88 -0.27
N ARG A 5 5.38 -14.14 -0.97
CA ARG A 5 4.37 -15.15 -0.60
C ARG A 5 4.82 -16.57 -0.92
N THR A 6 5.72 -16.74 -1.89
CA THR A 6 6.23 -18.05 -2.31
C THR A 6 7.46 -18.51 -1.53
N TYR A 7 8.03 -17.65 -0.69
CA TYR A 7 9.20 -18.02 0.12
C TYR A 7 8.81 -18.97 1.25
N PRO A 8 9.56 -20.07 1.44
CA PRO A 8 9.36 -20.94 2.58
C PRO A 8 9.70 -20.17 3.86
N ARG A 9 8.68 -19.93 4.69
CA ARG A 9 8.84 -19.32 6.02
C ARG A 9 8.54 -20.36 7.07
N ILE A 10 9.40 -20.50 8.07
CA ILE A 10 9.18 -21.39 9.22
C ILE A 10 7.82 -21.11 9.86
N SER A 11 7.47 -19.82 10.03
CA SER A 11 6.17 -19.39 10.53
C SER A 11 4.99 -19.82 9.63
N GLY A 12 5.22 -19.93 8.32
CA GLY A 12 4.24 -20.43 7.36
C GLY A 12 3.98 -21.93 7.52
N SER A 13 5.04 -22.72 7.72
CA SER A 13 4.92 -24.16 7.98
C SER A 13 4.28 -24.44 9.34
N LEU A 14 4.70 -23.76 10.41
CA LEU A 14 4.11 -23.93 11.75
C LEU A 14 2.62 -23.57 11.78
N ARG A 15 2.20 -22.51 11.06
CA ARG A 15 0.79 -22.15 10.92
C ARG A 15 0.00 -23.19 10.10
N ALA A 16 0.61 -23.76 9.06
CA ALA A 16 -0.02 -24.80 8.26
C ALA A 16 -0.18 -26.13 9.03
N HIS A 17 0.77 -26.46 9.91
CA HIS A 17 0.74 -27.67 10.74
C HIS A 17 -0.24 -27.61 11.91
N SER A 18 -0.59 -26.41 12.39
CA SER A 18 -1.46 -26.22 13.56
C SER A 18 -2.96 -26.12 13.21
N ASP A 19 -3.32 -26.36 11.96
CA ASP A 19 -4.70 -26.26 11.42
C ASP A 19 -5.40 -24.93 11.77
N ILE A 20 -4.62 -23.85 11.92
CA ILE A 20 -5.17 -22.50 11.93
C ILE A 20 -5.57 -22.20 10.49
N ALA A 21 -6.83 -22.54 10.18
CA ALA A 21 -7.54 -22.48 8.90
C ALA A 21 -7.53 -21.11 8.17
N GLU A 22 -6.69 -20.15 8.58
CA GLU A 22 -6.65 -18.81 8.00
C GLU A 22 -6.04 -18.77 6.59
N ARG A 23 -5.20 -19.76 6.20
CA ARG A 23 -4.57 -19.78 4.87
C ARG A 23 -5.57 -19.90 3.72
N LEU A 24 -6.74 -20.51 3.95
CA LEU A 24 -7.78 -20.66 2.94
C LEU A 24 -8.83 -19.54 2.97
N HIS A 25 -8.93 -18.78 4.06
CA HIS A 25 -10.01 -17.80 4.25
C HIS A 25 -9.65 -16.37 3.83
N TYR A 26 -8.38 -15.98 3.82
CA TYR A 26 -8.00 -14.65 3.35
C TYR A 26 -7.67 -14.66 1.86
N ARG A 27 -8.71 -14.58 1.03
CA ARG A 27 -8.56 -14.43 -0.43
C ARG A 27 -8.29 -12.98 -0.87
N GLY A 28 -8.33 -12.02 0.07
CA GLY A 28 -8.28 -10.61 -0.26
C GLY A 28 -9.45 -10.24 -1.17
N ASP A 29 -10.66 -10.65 -0.79
CA ASP A 29 -11.85 -10.42 -1.60
C ASP A 29 -12.06 -8.92 -1.82
N ILE A 30 -12.42 -8.59 -3.06
CA ILE A 30 -12.77 -7.23 -3.49
C ILE A 30 -13.86 -6.66 -2.58
N ASP A 31 -14.76 -7.52 -2.09
CA ASP A 31 -15.84 -7.20 -1.17
C ASP A 31 -15.32 -6.77 0.21
N GLU A 32 -14.26 -7.40 0.73
CA GLU A 32 -13.65 -6.98 1.99
C GLU A 32 -12.98 -5.60 1.86
N LEU A 33 -12.31 -5.37 0.72
CA LEU A 33 -11.73 -4.06 0.41
C LEU A 33 -12.82 -2.99 0.28
N GLN A 34 -13.93 -3.30 -0.38
CA GLN A 34 -15.08 -2.40 -0.52
C GLN A 34 -15.71 -2.10 0.85
N ARG A 35 -15.89 -3.12 1.70
CA ARG A 35 -16.34 -2.94 3.09
C ARG A 35 -15.39 -2.06 3.90
N ARG A 36 -14.08 -2.25 3.78
CA ARG A 36 -13.09 -1.40 4.45
C ARG A 36 -13.18 0.05 3.97
N ARG A 37 -13.36 0.29 2.66
CA ARG A 37 -13.56 1.65 2.11
C ARG A 37 -14.78 2.35 2.69
N GLN A 38 -15.90 1.63 2.84
CA GLN A 38 -17.12 2.15 3.48
C GLN A 38 -16.91 2.48 4.97
N LEU A 39 -16.07 1.72 5.68
CA LEU A 39 -15.78 1.99 7.09
C LEU A 39 -14.83 3.18 7.28
N THR A 40 -13.91 3.43 6.34
CA THR A 40 -13.01 4.58 6.40
C THR A 40 -13.73 5.91 6.16
N SER A 41 -14.72 5.96 5.26
CA SER A 41 -15.50 7.18 5.03
C SER A 41 -16.18 7.70 6.31
N ASN A 42 -16.55 6.80 7.22
CA ASN A 42 -17.23 7.14 8.47
C ASN A 42 -16.27 7.61 9.59
N LYS A 43 -14.97 7.26 9.53
CA LYS A 43 -13.99 7.55 10.59
C LYS A 43 -13.28 8.89 10.45
N ASP A 44 -13.25 9.45 9.24
CA ASP A 44 -12.56 10.71 8.96
C ASP A 44 -13.32 11.95 9.46
N THR A 45 -14.52 11.77 10.00
CA THR A 45 -15.40 12.83 10.52
C THR A 45 -14.94 13.43 11.85
N ILE A 46 -13.92 12.87 12.51
CA ILE A 46 -13.54 13.27 13.88
C ILE A 46 -12.56 14.46 13.90
N LYS A 47 -11.92 14.83 12.79
CA LYS A 47 -10.76 15.75 12.80
C LYS A 47 -10.95 17.11 12.12
N THR A 48 -12.09 17.41 11.50
CA THR A 48 -12.21 18.58 10.63
C THR A 48 -13.39 19.48 11.02
N LEU A 49 -13.25 20.77 10.73
CA LEU A 49 -14.33 21.76 10.83
C LEU A 49 -15.59 21.22 10.16
N THR A 50 -16.76 21.50 10.73
CA THR A 50 -18.02 21.23 10.03
C THR A 50 -18.12 22.11 8.78
N TRP A 51 -18.86 21.66 7.77
CA TRP A 51 -19.06 22.43 6.53
C TRP A 51 -19.62 23.84 6.81
N ASN A 52 -20.55 23.98 7.74
CA ASN A 52 -21.10 25.28 8.14
C ASN A 52 -20.03 26.20 8.76
N GLU A 53 -19.17 25.67 9.62
CA GLU A 53 -18.05 26.43 10.19
C GLU A 53 -17.08 26.84 9.08
N LEU A 54 -16.78 25.95 8.13
CA LEU A 54 -15.88 26.25 7.00
C LEU A 54 -16.48 27.38 6.14
N GLN A 55 -17.77 27.30 5.81
CA GLN A 55 -18.46 28.33 5.04
C GLN A 55 -18.42 29.69 5.73
N GLN A 56 -18.73 29.73 7.04
CA GLN A 56 -18.68 30.97 7.82
C GLN A 56 -17.26 31.55 7.86
N LEU A 57 -16.25 30.69 8.02
CA LEU A 57 -14.85 31.09 8.08
C LEU A 57 -14.38 31.64 6.72
N ILE A 58 -14.78 31.00 5.61
CA ILE A 58 -14.51 31.50 4.25
C ILE A 58 -15.18 32.86 4.02
N LEU A 59 -16.46 33.01 4.41
CA LEU A 59 -17.22 34.26 4.22
C LEU A 59 -16.72 35.39 5.13
N LYS A 60 -16.18 35.08 6.31
CA LYS A 60 -15.59 36.05 7.24
C LYS A 60 -14.29 36.65 6.68
N HIS A 61 -13.52 35.86 5.94
CA HIS A 61 -12.17 36.23 5.47
C HIS A 61 -12.09 36.48 3.97
N THR A 62 -13.22 36.55 3.27
CA THR A 62 -13.24 36.93 1.84
C THR A 62 -13.31 38.44 1.66
N SER A 63 -12.71 38.92 0.57
CA SER A 63 -12.84 40.31 0.13
C SER A 63 -14.11 40.55 -0.70
N ASN A 64 -14.70 39.49 -1.28
CA ASN A 64 -15.88 39.59 -2.18
C ASN A 64 -16.95 38.54 -1.80
N PRO A 65 -17.83 38.83 -0.83
CA PRO A 65 -18.81 37.86 -0.32
C PRO A 65 -19.78 37.29 -1.38
N PRO A 66 -20.37 38.05 -2.32
CA PRO A 66 -21.35 37.48 -3.26
C PRO A 66 -20.72 36.50 -4.27
N THR A 67 -19.50 36.78 -4.74
CA THR A 67 -18.76 35.86 -5.62
C THR A 67 -18.30 34.62 -4.86
N THR A 68 -17.93 34.78 -3.58
CA THR A 68 -17.49 33.67 -2.75
C THR A 68 -18.65 32.74 -2.40
N ASP A 69 -19.84 33.29 -2.13
CA ASP A 69 -21.05 32.49 -1.88
C ASP A 69 -21.43 31.65 -3.11
N SER A 70 -21.29 32.18 -4.33
CA SER A 70 -21.53 31.40 -5.55
C SER A 70 -20.49 30.30 -5.75
N GLN A 71 -19.21 30.56 -5.45
CA GLN A 71 -18.13 29.57 -5.48
C GLN A 71 -18.35 28.46 -4.44
N ILE A 72 -18.79 28.79 -3.22
CA ILE A 72 -19.15 27.81 -2.18
C ILE A 72 -20.30 26.90 -2.65
N LYS A 73 -21.35 27.49 -3.26
CA LYS A 73 -22.47 26.72 -3.83
C LYS A 73 -22.01 25.80 -4.96
N GLN A 74 -21.08 26.26 -5.80
CA GLN A 74 -20.52 25.47 -6.88
C GLN A 74 -19.61 24.34 -6.36
N LEU A 75 -18.82 24.58 -5.30
CA LEU A 75 -18.07 23.52 -4.62
C LEU A 75 -18.98 22.41 -4.10
N ARG A 76 -20.13 22.77 -3.51
CA ARG A 76 -21.12 21.78 -3.06
C ARG A 76 -21.71 20.97 -4.22
N LYS A 77 -21.91 21.57 -5.40
CA LYS A 77 -22.33 20.84 -6.60
C LYS A 77 -21.28 19.82 -7.04
N TYR A 78 -20.01 20.20 -7.06
CA TYR A 78 -18.92 19.26 -7.37
C TYR A 78 -18.81 18.15 -6.34
N ALA A 79 -18.99 18.43 -5.05
CA ALA A 79 -19.03 17.42 -4.01
C ALA A 79 -20.16 16.38 -4.24
N ILE A 80 -21.33 16.82 -4.70
CA ILE A 80 -22.43 15.91 -5.10
C ILE A 80 -22.00 15.05 -6.29
N GLU A 81 -21.30 15.62 -7.27
CA GLU A 81 -20.82 14.87 -8.43
C GLU A 81 -19.74 13.83 -8.06
N PHE A 82 -18.89 14.12 -7.05
CA PHE A 82 -17.93 13.16 -6.50
C PHE A 82 -18.59 12.04 -5.69
N ALA A 83 -19.56 12.39 -4.85
CA ALA A 83 -20.21 11.46 -3.93
C ALA A 83 -21.31 10.61 -4.58
N GLY A 84 -21.95 11.13 -5.64
CA GLY A 84 -23.20 10.63 -6.19
C GLY A 84 -24.42 11.32 -5.56
N SER A 85 -25.53 11.38 -6.30
CA SER A 85 -26.78 12.04 -5.90
C SER A 85 -27.52 11.37 -4.74
N GLU A 86 -27.18 10.12 -4.42
CA GLU A 86 -27.89 9.28 -3.46
C GLU A 86 -27.44 9.47 -2.00
N LEU A 87 -26.46 10.34 -1.73
CA LEU A 87 -25.93 10.56 -0.38
C LEU A 87 -26.73 11.58 0.42
N ASP A 88 -26.83 11.35 1.73
CA ASP A 88 -27.42 12.31 2.68
C ASP A 88 -26.67 13.65 2.67
N SER A 89 -27.37 14.75 2.96
CA SER A 89 -26.77 16.10 3.00
C SER A 89 -25.57 16.18 3.94
N SER A 90 -25.63 15.52 5.11
CA SER A 90 -24.51 15.51 6.05
C SER A 90 -23.26 14.84 5.47
N SER A 91 -23.45 13.81 4.64
CA SER A 91 -22.36 13.09 3.98
C SER A 91 -21.78 13.96 2.86
N ILE A 92 -22.61 14.65 2.08
CA ILE A 92 -22.18 15.63 1.06
C ILE A 92 -21.37 16.76 1.72
N ASP A 93 -21.80 17.26 2.86
CA ASP A 93 -21.12 18.33 3.60
C ASP A 93 -19.73 17.87 4.07
N SER A 94 -19.59 16.63 4.52
CA SER A 94 -18.29 16.04 4.87
C SER A 94 -17.35 15.92 3.65
N VAL A 95 -17.91 15.63 2.48
CA VAL A 95 -17.17 15.57 1.21
C VAL A 95 -16.69 16.96 0.80
N CYS A 96 -17.49 18.00 0.99
CA CYS A 96 -17.08 19.38 0.71
C CYS A 96 -15.85 19.78 1.53
N VAL A 97 -15.86 19.48 2.84
CA VAL A 97 -14.73 19.76 3.74
C VAL A 97 -13.49 18.99 3.31
N TYR A 98 -13.64 17.69 3.06
CA TYR A 98 -12.52 16.85 2.62
C TYR A 98 -11.88 17.35 1.32
N ILE A 99 -12.68 17.68 0.31
CA ILE A 99 -12.19 18.18 -0.98
C ILE A 99 -11.46 19.52 -0.81
N PHE A 100 -12.02 20.42 0.02
CA PHE A 100 -11.37 21.68 0.35
C PHE A 100 -10.01 21.45 1.03
N ASP A 101 -9.96 20.59 2.04
CA ASP A 101 -8.73 20.24 2.76
C ASP A 101 -7.67 19.59 1.86
N LEU A 102 -8.11 18.72 0.96
CA LEU A 102 -7.22 18.06 0.01
C LEU A 102 -6.53 19.11 -0.88
N PHE A 103 -7.29 20.01 -1.51
CA PHE A 103 -6.75 20.90 -2.54
C PHE A 103 -6.19 22.23 -2.02
N ARG A 104 -6.60 22.73 -0.85
CA ARG A 104 -6.21 24.08 -0.36
C ARG A 104 -4.68 24.30 -0.26
N ASN A 105 -3.95 23.26 0.12
CA ASN A 105 -2.50 23.31 0.35
C ASN A 105 -1.68 22.93 -0.89
N ILE A 106 -2.34 22.52 -1.97
CA ILE A 106 -1.68 21.99 -3.15
C ILE A 106 -1.54 23.10 -4.21
N ASN A 107 -0.36 23.20 -4.81
CA ASN A 107 -0.10 24.10 -5.93
C ASN A 107 -0.26 23.41 -7.30
N GLN A 108 -0.12 22.08 -7.35
CA GLN A 108 -0.25 21.26 -8.57
C GLN A 108 -0.80 19.87 -8.24
N ILE A 109 -1.70 19.36 -9.08
CA ILE A 109 -2.26 18.01 -8.92
C ILE A 109 -1.16 16.98 -9.19
N GLN A 110 -0.98 16.03 -8.27
CA GLN A 110 0.01 14.95 -8.38
C GLN A 110 -0.70 13.60 -8.36
N VAL A 111 0.00 12.55 -8.81
CA VAL A 111 -0.51 11.17 -8.83
C VAL A 111 -0.87 10.68 -7.43
N SER A 112 -0.16 11.14 -6.38
CA SER A 112 -0.49 10.85 -4.98
C SER A 112 -1.90 11.32 -4.62
N HIS A 113 -2.25 12.58 -4.95
CA HIS A 113 -3.56 13.17 -4.67
C HIS A 113 -4.68 12.46 -5.44
N LEU A 114 -4.41 12.06 -6.69
CA LEU A 114 -5.38 11.28 -7.48
C LEU A 114 -5.60 9.88 -6.89
N LYS A 115 -4.55 9.23 -6.37
CA LYS A 115 -4.67 7.93 -5.70
C LYS A 115 -5.49 8.05 -4.41
N GLU A 116 -5.27 9.10 -3.63
CA GLU A 116 -6.02 9.39 -2.41
C GLU A 116 -7.51 9.67 -2.72
N LEU A 117 -7.77 10.49 -3.74
CA LEU A 117 -9.12 10.76 -4.22
C LEU A 117 -9.81 9.47 -4.69
N LYS A 118 -9.12 8.62 -5.45
CA LYS A 118 -9.64 7.32 -5.94
C LYS A 118 -9.92 6.31 -4.82
N LEU A 119 -9.24 6.44 -3.68
CA LEU A 119 -9.51 5.62 -2.50
C LEU A 119 -10.89 5.95 -1.91
N ARG A 120 -11.25 7.24 -1.91
CA ARG A 120 -12.48 7.77 -1.28
C ARG A 120 -13.66 7.87 -2.25
N PHE A 121 -13.41 8.28 -3.47
CA PHE A 121 -14.38 8.41 -4.57
C PHE A 121 -13.95 7.48 -5.70
N PRO A 122 -14.54 6.27 -5.81
CA PRO A 122 -14.10 5.29 -6.80
C PRO A 122 -14.39 5.70 -8.25
N THR A 123 -15.36 6.61 -8.45
CA THR A 123 -15.83 7.08 -9.75
C THR A 123 -15.78 8.61 -9.79
N TYR A 124 -14.91 9.16 -10.61
CA TYR A 124 -14.86 10.60 -10.92
C TYR A 124 -14.26 10.82 -12.30
N THR A 125 -14.52 11.98 -12.90
CA THR A 125 -13.89 12.41 -14.16
C THR A 125 -12.68 13.30 -13.88
N GLU A 126 -11.63 13.22 -14.72
CA GLU A 126 -10.46 14.10 -14.57
C GLU A 126 -10.83 15.58 -14.75
N GLN A 127 -11.86 15.86 -15.55
CA GLN A 127 -12.41 17.20 -15.74
C GLN A 127 -12.98 17.76 -14.43
N LEU A 128 -13.75 16.96 -13.68
CA LEU A 128 -14.30 17.37 -12.39
C LEU A 128 -13.19 17.72 -11.39
N VAL A 129 -12.12 16.91 -11.34
CA VAL A 129 -10.96 17.17 -10.49
C VAL A 129 -10.30 18.51 -10.84
N THR A 130 -10.09 18.74 -12.14
CA THR A 130 -9.45 19.97 -12.63
C THR A 130 -10.30 21.20 -12.32
N GLN A 131 -11.61 21.14 -12.58
CA GLN A 131 -12.54 22.23 -12.28
C GLN A 131 -12.62 22.53 -10.79
N THR A 132 -12.62 21.50 -9.96
CA THR A 132 -12.66 21.63 -8.50
C THR A 132 -11.37 22.26 -7.98
N PHE A 133 -10.23 21.84 -8.51
CA PHE A 133 -8.93 22.41 -8.16
C PHE A 133 -8.85 23.90 -8.51
N GLU A 134 -9.25 24.29 -9.72
CA GLU A 134 -9.26 25.69 -10.14
C GLU A 134 -10.23 26.54 -9.32
N LEU A 135 -11.40 25.99 -8.96
CA LEU A 135 -12.34 26.67 -8.07
C LEU A 135 -11.75 26.92 -6.69
N ILE A 136 -11.10 25.92 -6.10
CA ILE A 136 -10.47 26.06 -4.77
C ILE A 136 -9.28 27.00 -4.83
N ARG A 137 -8.52 27.00 -5.93
CA ARG A 137 -7.47 27.98 -6.16
C ARG A 137 -8.01 29.40 -6.26
N ALA A 138 -9.13 29.60 -6.95
CA ALA A 138 -9.79 30.89 -7.03
C ALA A 138 -10.30 31.36 -5.66
N LEU A 139 -10.87 30.46 -4.85
CA LEU A 139 -11.24 30.73 -3.46
C LEU A 139 -10.01 31.09 -2.61
N LYS A 140 -8.93 30.32 -2.71
CA LYS A 140 -7.69 30.58 -1.98
C LYS A 140 -7.13 31.97 -2.26
N ASN A 141 -7.20 32.41 -3.52
CA ASN A 141 -6.72 33.73 -3.93
C ASN A 141 -7.61 34.90 -3.48
N SER A 142 -8.89 34.65 -3.17
CA SER A 142 -9.82 35.67 -2.67
C SER A 142 -9.83 35.80 -1.14
N LEU A 143 -9.27 34.79 -0.45
CA LEU A 143 -9.14 34.72 1.00
C LEU A 143 -7.94 35.52 1.49
N LYS A 144 -8.14 36.21 2.62
CA LYS A 144 -7.07 36.91 3.33
C LYS A 144 -6.14 35.91 4.06
N PRO A 145 -4.87 36.24 4.29
CA PRO A 145 -3.91 35.32 4.93
C PRO A 145 -4.34 34.87 6.34
N GLU A 146 -5.10 35.70 7.08
CA GLU A 146 -5.63 35.39 8.41
C GLU A 146 -6.56 34.17 8.42
N PHE A 147 -7.16 33.84 7.27
CA PHE A 147 -7.93 32.61 7.09
C PHE A 147 -7.09 31.37 7.42
N PHE A 148 -5.86 31.30 6.92
CA PHE A 148 -5.04 30.10 7.03
C PHE A 148 -4.48 29.90 8.43
N GLU A 149 -4.28 30.99 9.16
CA GLU A 149 -3.93 30.96 10.58
C GLU A 149 -5.13 30.44 11.41
N GLU A 150 -6.33 31.01 11.22
CA GLU A 150 -7.54 30.60 11.97
C GLU A 150 -7.97 29.16 11.63
N TYR A 151 -7.79 28.74 10.38
CA TYR A 151 -8.12 27.38 9.93
C TYR A 151 -7.11 26.32 10.39
N SER A 152 -5.84 26.70 10.58
CA SER A 152 -4.78 25.75 10.98
C SER A 152 -4.74 25.50 12.48
N ILE A 153 -5.40 26.32 13.29
CA ILE A 153 -5.61 26.04 14.72
C ILE A 153 -6.46 24.78 14.81
N PRO A 154 -5.89 23.64 15.22
CA PRO A 154 -6.68 22.45 15.42
C PRO A 154 -7.73 22.78 16.48
N ASN A 155 -8.95 22.28 16.32
CA ASN A 155 -9.92 22.19 17.41
C ASN A 155 -9.44 21.15 18.45
N ASP A 156 -8.20 21.29 18.95
CA ASP A 156 -7.56 20.44 19.96
C ASP A 156 -8.29 20.52 21.30
N SER A 157 -9.14 21.52 21.51
CA SER A 157 -9.93 21.65 22.74
C SER A 157 -10.99 20.56 22.94
N LYS A 158 -11.30 19.74 21.92
CA LYS A 158 -12.27 18.62 22.04
C LYS A 158 -11.64 17.24 21.92
N SER A 159 -10.38 17.16 21.48
CA SER A 159 -9.63 15.92 21.38
C SER A 159 -8.55 15.95 22.46
N LEU A 160 -8.91 15.59 23.70
CA LEU A 160 -7.90 15.09 24.63
C LEU A 160 -7.13 14.02 23.86
N SER A 161 -5.85 14.28 23.63
CA SER A 161 -4.89 13.36 23.02
C SER A 161 -4.97 12.03 23.77
N LYS A 162 -5.83 11.12 23.30
CA LYS A 162 -5.73 9.71 23.64
C LYS A 162 -4.44 9.28 22.99
N GLY A 163 -3.35 9.34 23.75
CA GLY A 163 -2.03 8.94 23.28
C GLY A 163 -2.15 7.58 22.64
N LEU A 164 -1.58 7.43 21.44
CA LEU A 164 -1.62 6.15 20.75
C LEU A 164 -0.85 5.14 21.59
N PHE A 165 -1.34 3.89 21.62
CA PHE A 165 -0.61 2.83 22.29
C PHE A 165 0.80 2.71 21.69
N GLY A 166 1.83 2.86 22.53
CA GLY A 166 3.23 2.82 22.11
C GLY A 166 3.80 4.12 21.57
N GLU A 167 3.09 5.26 21.69
CA GLU A 167 3.59 6.57 21.24
C GLU A 167 4.90 7.00 21.91
N THR A 168 5.12 6.57 23.16
CA THR A 168 6.36 6.83 23.91
C THR A 168 7.39 5.71 23.77
N ALA A 169 7.06 4.61 23.07
CA ALA A 169 7.97 3.49 22.91
C ALA A 169 8.98 3.78 21.80
N VAL A 170 10.27 3.59 22.09
CA VAL A 170 11.33 3.69 21.08
C VAL A 170 11.32 2.42 20.24
N PHE A 171 10.99 2.53 18.95
CA PHE A 171 11.03 1.41 18.02
C PHE A 171 12.44 1.23 17.47
N HIS A 172 13.06 0.08 17.77
CA HIS A 172 14.34 -0.33 17.19
C HIS A 172 14.09 -1.37 16.09
N PRO A 173 14.13 -1.01 14.79
CA PRO A 173 13.99 -1.99 13.71
C PRO A 173 15.19 -2.94 13.73
N ILE A 174 14.96 -4.19 14.14
CA ILE A 174 15.98 -5.24 14.06
C ILE A 174 16.12 -5.65 12.59
N SER A 175 17.15 -5.14 11.93
CA SER A 175 17.62 -5.70 10.67
C SER A 175 18.57 -6.83 11.01
N LEU A 176 18.12 -8.08 10.88
CA LEU A 176 19.00 -9.25 10.97
C LEU A 176 19.95 -9.21 9.77
N GLN A 177 21.11 -8.58 9.93
CA GLN A 177 22.21 -8.69 8.99
C GLN A 177 22.92 -10.01 9.27
N ILE A 178 22.52 -11.07 8.57
CA ILE A 178 23.32 -12.30 8.52
C ILE A 178 24.42 -12.04 7.49
N ASN A 179 25.49 -11.38 7.93
CA ASN A 179 26.71 -11.21 7.16
C ASN A 179 27.85 -11.88 7.91
N GLU A 180 27.80 -13.20 8.02
CA GLU A 180 29.01 -13.98 8.19
C GLU A 180 29.20 -14.78 6.90
N PRO A 181 30.23 -14.47 6.08
CA PRO A 181 30.61 -15.39 5.03
C PRO A 181 30.93 -16.74 5.69
N ILE A 182 30.39 -17.82 5.14
CA ILE A 182 30.64 -19.18 5.61
C ILE A 182 32.17 -19.40 5.56
N PRO A 183 32.88 -19.55 6.70
CA PRO A 183 34.36 -19.48 6.73
C PRO A 183 35.06 -20.59 5.95
N TRP A 184 34.37 -21.72 5.73
CA TRP A 184 34.88 -22.87 5.00
C TRP A 184 34.46 -22.88 3.52
N LEU A 185 33.73 -21.85 3.08
CA LEU A 185 33.43 -21.59 1.67
C LEU A 185 34.38 -20.50 1.15
N ASP A 186 35.67 -20.65 1.44
CA ASP A 186 36.67 -19.90 0.68
C ASP A 186 36.61 -20.42 -0.76
N ARG A 187 36.41 -19.54 -1.73
CA ARG A 187 36.21 -19.91 -3.13
C ARG A 187 37.39 -20.74 -3.64
N LEU A 188 38.58 -20.45 -3.11
CA LEU A 188 39.82 -21.16 -3.36
C LEU A 188 39.81 -22.60 -2.83
N SER A 189 39.19 -22.86 -1.67
CA SER A 189 39.10 -24.22 -1.12
C SER A 189 38.10 -25.09 -1.86
N TYR A 190 37.04 -24.49 -2.43
CA TYR A 190 36.09 -25.21 -3.27
C TYR A 190 36.72 -25.62 -4.61
N ASP A 191 37.40 -24.69 -5.29
CA ASP A 191 38.03 -24.95 -6.58
C ASP A 191 39.14 -26.01 -6.45
N HIS A 192 39.96 -25.95 -5.38
CA HIS A 192 40.97 -26.98 -5.11
C HIS A 192 40.36 -28.35 -4.82
N ALA A 193 39.31 -28.43 -3.99
CA ALA A 193 38.65 -29.70 -3.69
C ALA A 193 37.98 -30.29 -4.93
N TYR A 194 37.44 -29.46 -5.81
CA TYR A 194 36.83 -29.87 -7.07
C TYR A 194 37.89 -30.42 -8.06
N GLU A 195 39.02 -29.73 -8.21
CA GLU A 195 40.15 -30.19 -9.05
C GLU A 195 40.78 -31.49 -8.54
N GLU A 196 40.95 -31.64 -7.22
CA GLU A 196 41.48 -32.85 -6.59
C GLU A 196 40.55 -34.05 -6.80
N GLN A 197 39.24 -33.82 -6.73
CA GLN A 197 38.25 -34.86 -7.00
C GLN A 197 38.16 -35.22 -8.50
N GLU A 198 38.32 -34.27 -9.42
CA GLU A 198 38.46 -34.58 -10.85
C GLU A 198 39.72 -35.41 -11.14
N ARG A 199 40.85 -35.12 -10.48
CA ARG A 199 42.08 -35.94 -10.61
C ARG A 199 41.88 -37.37 -10.12
N LEU A 200 41.27 -37.55 -8.95
CA LEU A 200 41.00 -38.89 -8.42
C LEU A 200 40.09 -39.70 -9.36
N ASN A 201 39.05 -39.07 -9.90
CA ASN A 201 38.16 -39.71 -10.88
C ASN A 201 38.87 -40.08 -12.19
N LEU A 202 39.87 -39.31 -12.61
CA LEU A 202 40.70 -39.59 -13.79
C LEU A 202 41.73 -40.71 -13.54
N GLU A 203 42.31 -40.76 -12.35
CA GLU A 203 43.24 -41.82 -11.94
C GLU A 203 42.54 -43.17 -11.77
N ASP A 204 41.31 -43.18 -11.24
CA ASP A 204 40.49 -44.39 -11.18
C ASP A 204 40.08 -44.88 -12.57
N SER A 205 39.81 -43.97 -13.52
CA SER A 205 39.47 -44.30 -14.91
C SER A 205 40.67 -44.81 -15.72
N ALA A 206 41.90 -44.41 -15.38
CA ALA A 206 43.12 -44.84 -16.07
C ALA A 206 43.62 -46.24 -15.66
N ASN A 207 43.12 -46.79 -14.55
CA ASN A 207 43.54 -48.10 -14.03
C ASN A 207 42.64 -49.26 -14.49
N ASP A 208 41.54 -49.01 -15.21
CA ASP A 208 40.58 -50.04 -15.66
C ASP A 208 40.94 -50.69 -17.02
N ASP A 209 42.06 -50.32 -17.65
CA ASP A 209 42.47 -50.84 -18.98
C ASP A 209 43.17 -52.23 -18.96
N PHE A 210 43.14 -52.95 -17.83
CA PHE A 210 43.68 -54.32 -17.75
C PHE A 210 42.65 -55.35 -17.27
N LEU A 211 41.67 -55.65 -18.12
CA LEU A 211 40.96 -56.94 -18.05
C LEU A 211 40.91 -57.62 -19.43
N PRO A 212 41.29 -58.92 -19.54
CA PRO A 212 41.38 -59.61 -20.81
C PRO A 212 40.01 -59.96 -21.37
N ALA A 213 39.90 -59.90 -22.70
CA ALA A 213 38.71 -60.19 -23.47
C ALA A 213 38.11 -61.59 -23.18
N THR A 214 36.82 -61.63 -22.86
CA THR A 214 36.00 -62.85 -22.99
C THR A 214 34.69 -62.55 -23.72
N ALA A 215 34.65 -63.03 -24.96
CA ALA A 215 33.59 -63.54 -25.85
C ALA A 215 32.07 -63.24 -25.62
N PRO A 216 31.26 -63.23 -26.71
CA PRO A 216 29.97 -62.54 -26.76
C PRO A 216 28.75 -63.38 -26.34
N MET A 217 27.74 -62.61 -25.93
CA MET A 217 26.28 -62.84 -25.85
C MET A 217 25.71 -64.23 -26.18
N ALA A 218 24.89 -64.74 -25.26
CA ALA A 218 23.77 -65.61 -25.57
C ALA A 218 22.46 -64.96 -25.10
N SER A 219 21.59 -64.65 -26.07
CA SER A 219 20.19 -64.30 -25.87
C SER A 219 19.43 -65.46 -25.24
N ALA A 220 18.58 -65.18 -24.25
CA ALA A 220 17.51 -66.09 -23.85
C ALA A 220 16.27 -65.30 -23.44
N SER A 221 15.30 -65.28 -24.35
CA SER A 221 13.91 -64.91 -24.14
C SER A 221 13.24 -65.93 -23.20
N SER A 222 12.39 -65.49 -22.27
CA SER A 222 11.17 -66.24 -21.94
C SER A 222 10.14 -65.35 -21.26
N SER A 223 8.91 -65.51 -21.74
CA SER A 223 7.67 -64.86 -21.33
C SER A 223 7.10 -65.46 -20.02
N ILE A 224 5.95 -64.88 -19.63
CA ILE A 224 4.84 -65.38 -18.78
C ILE A 224 5.08 -65.40 -17.25
N TYR A 225 4.17 -65.04 -16.34
CA TYR A 225 2.71 -64.75 -16.21
C TYR A 225 2.57 -63.66 -15.12
N THR A 226 1.49 -62.92 -14.87
CA THR A 226 0.02 -62.99 -15.12
C THR A 226 -0.50 -61.57 -15.29
#